data_AF-A0A2V8LBL8-F1
#
_entry.id   AF-A0A2V8LBL8-F1
#
_cell.length_a   1.000
_cell.length_b   1.000
_cell.length_c   1.000
_cell.angle_alpha   90.00
_cell.angle_beta   90.00
_cell.angle_gamma   90.00
#
_symmetry.space_group_name_H-M   'P 1'
#
loop_
_entity.id
_entity.type
_entity.pdbx_description
1 polymer ?
#
loop_
_entity_poly.entity_id
_entity_poly.type
_entity_poly.pdbx_seq_one_letter_code
_entity_poly.pdbx_strand_id
1 'polypeptide(L)'
;GKIPPLTPEARERAAERAEARRNSGRGLADSWEDRSLYDRCITRGLPGSMMPAIYGNSYQIVQAPGYVAITYEMIHETRIIPLDARPHAGANIRSYMGDARGRWEGDTLVVETTNFRNEGIYRGANSATLRLIERFTRVGPDTVKWAVTVDDPATWTKPWTFSMPLTREGTQPVLEYSCHEGNLGLRNILSGARAEEKKAEEEAAKKNAK
;
A
#
# COMPACT_ATOMS: atom_id res chain seq x y z
N GLY A 1 17.18 -9.29 -9.14
CA GLY A 1 17.65 -7.92 -8.84
C GLY A 1 17.76 -7.74 -7.34
N LYS A 2 18.56 -6.76 -6.86
CA LYS A 2 18.62 -6.38 -5.43
C LYS A 2 18.09 -4.96 -5.28
N ILE A 3 17.34 -4.71 -4.20
CA ILE A 3 16.93 -3.36 -3.83
C ILE A 3 18.19 -2.57 -3.43
N PRO A 4 18.35 -1.32 -3.89
CA PRO A 4 19.48 -0.48 -3.54
C PRO A 4 19.59 -0.20 -2.03
N PRO A 5 20.79 0.17 -1.54
CA PRO A 5 20.94 0.68 -0.19
C PRO A 5 20.03 1.88 0.10
N LEU A 6 19.63 2.01 1.37
CA LEU A 6 18.96 3.20 1.87
C LEU A 6 19.93 4.38 1.97
N THR A 7 19.45 5.61 1.85
CA THR A 7 20.22 6.82 2.21
C THR A 7 20.51 6.86 3.72
N PRO A 8 21.47 7.66 4.21
CA PRO A 8 21.71 7.84 5.65
C PRO A 8 20.44 8.21 6.42
N GLU A 9 19.71 9.22 5.96
CA GLU A 9 18.49 9.72 6.58
C GLU A 9 17.39 8.66 6.57
N ALA A 10 17.32 7.86 5.51
CA ALA A 10 16.35 6.77 5.40
C ALA A 10 16.68 5.59 6.34
N ARG A 11 17.96 5.36 6.63
CA ARG A 11 18.38 4.38 7.64
C ARG A 11 17.98 4.83 9.04
N GLU A 12 18.11 6.11 9.36
CA GLU A 12 17.65 6.68 10.63
C GLU A 12 16.13 6.52 10.79
N ARG A 13 15.34 6.98 9.80
CA ARG A 13 13.88 6.76 9.80
C ARG A 13 13.47 5.29 9.89
N ALA A 14 14.27 4.37 9.33
CA ALA A 14 14.02 2.94 9.43
C ALA A 14 14.35 2.39 10.82
N ALA A 15 15.44 2.87 11.44
CA ALA A 15 15.85 2.50 12.79
C ALA A 15 14.82 2.97 13.83
N GLU A 16 14.36 4.23 13.75
CA GLU A 16 13.31 4.77 14.63
C GLU A 16 12.03 3.93 14.56
N ARG A 17 11.58 3.59 13.34
CA ARG A 17 10.41 2.72 13.15
C ARG A 17 10.63 1.31 13.67
N ALA A 18 11.84 0.78 13.56
CA ALA A 18 12.17 -0.54 14.09
C ALA A 18 12.19 -0.53 15.62
N GLU A 19 12.71 0.53 16.24
CA GLU A 19 12.72 0.72 17.69
C GLU A 19 11.29 0.87 18.24
N ALA A 20 10.46 1.70 17.60
CA ALA A 20 9.05 1.85 17.96
C ALA A 20 8.29 0.51 17.91
N ARG A 21 8.61 -0.35 16.93
CA ARG A 21 8.04 -1.70 16.83
C ARG A 21 8.58 -2.66 17.89
N ARG A 22 9.86 -2.59 18.24
CA ARG A 22 10.45 -3.43 19.30
C ARG A 22 9.76 -3.20 20.64
N ASN A 23 9.47 -1.94 20.96
CA ASN A 23 8.87 -1.56 22.23
C ASN A 23 7.37 -1.88 22.32
N SER A 24 6.71 -2.15 21.19
CA SER A 24 5.26 -2.36 21.11
C SER A 24 4.83 -3.79 20.77
N GLY A 25 5.77 -4.74 20.61
CA GLY A 25 5.47 -6.14 20.32
C GLY A 25 4.66 -6.33 19.01
N ARG A 26 3.33 -6.52 19.13
CA ARG A 26 2.39 -6.63 17.98
C ARG A 26 1.98 -5.25 17.39
N GLY A 27 2.70 -4.19 17.76
CA GLY A 27 2.39 -2.80 17.45
C GLY A 27 1.54 -2.16 18.53
N LEU A 28 1.53 -0.83 18.57
CA LEU A 28 0.66 -0.06 19.45
C LEU A 28 -0.82 -0.38 19.16
N ALA A 29 -1.65 -0.22 20.18
CA ALA A 29 -3.08 -0.50 20.15
C ALA A 29 -3.81 0.41 21.15
N ASP A 30 -3.34 1.66 21.26
CA ASP A 30 -3.96 2.72 22.04
C ASP A 30 -5.16 3.31 21.29
N SER A 31 -5.05 3.35 19.96
CA SER A 31 -6.12 3.77 19.07
C SER A 31 -6.18 2.88 17.82
N TRP A 32 -7.28 2.97 17.09
CA TRP A 32 -7.37 2.41 15.74
C TRP A 32 -6.33 3.03 14.80
N GLU A 33 -5.83 4.23 15.09
CA GLU A 33 -4.77 4.90 14.32
C GLU A 33 -3.43 4.16 14.35
N ASP A 34 -3.19 3.37 15.39
CA ASP A 34 -1.98 2.55 15.53
C ASP A 34 -1.99 1.32 14.61
N ARG A 35 -3.15 1.03 14.01
CA ARG A 35 -3.34 -0.13 13.16
C ARG A 35 -3.10 0.20 11.69
N SER A 36 -2.66 -0.80 10.94
CA SER A 36 -2.35 -0.64 9.53
C SER A 36 -3.59 -0.17 8.76
N LEU A 37 -3.40 0.56 7.64
CA LEU A 37 -4.53 0.93 6.78
C LEU A 37 -5.29 -0.29 6.26
N TYR A 38 -4.61 -1.44 6.15
CA TYR A 38 -5.22 -2.70 5.78
C TYR A 38 -6.06 -3.30 6.91
N ASP A 39 -5.57 -3.31 8.16
CA ASP A 39 -6.34 -3.72 9.36
C ASP A 39 -7.61 -2.88 9.53
N ARG A 40 -7.61 -1.66 8.99
CA ARG A 40 -8.71 -0.70 9.04
C ARG A 40 -9.60 -0.72 7.79
N CYS A 41 -9.34 -1.62 6.85
CA CYS A 41 -10.09 -1.76 5.60
C CYS A 41 -10.06 -0.50 4.70
N ILE A 42 -9.01 0.31 4.76
CA ILE A 42 -8.94 1.58 4.02
C ILE A 42 -8.30 1.40 2.64
N THR A 43 -7.12 0.79 2.60
CA THR A 43 -6.35 0.58 1.36
C THR A 43 -5.16 -0.33 1.63
N ARG A 44 -4.64 -0.97 0.58
CA ARG A 44 -3.30 -1.61 0.61
C ARG A 44 -2.22 -0.69 0.02
N GLY A 45 -2.60 0.46 -0.52
CA GLY A 45 -1.71 1.44 -1.15
C GLY A 45 -1.04 0.89 -2.41
N LEU A 46 -0.31 1.75 -3.12
CA LEU A 46 0.48 1.30 -4.27
C LEU A 46 1.93 0.97 -3.87
N PRO A 47 2.55 -0.05 -4.47
CA PRO A 47 1.97 -1.04 -5.40
C PRO A 47 1.23 -2.20 -4.69
N GLY A 48 1.04 -2.12 -3.37
CA GLY A 48 0.50 -3.18 -2.53
C GLY A 48 -0.86 -3.73 -2.96
N SER A 49 -1.80 -2.89 -3.43
CA SER A 49 -3.13 -3.31 -3.87
C SER A 49 -3.11 -4.27 -5.05
N MET A 50 -2.03 -4.28 -5.86
CA MET A 50 -1.86 -5.19 -6.99
C MET A 50 -0.86 -6.31 -6.73
N MET A 51 -0.21 -6.31 -5.56
CA MET A 51 0.70 -7.38 -5.15
C MET A 51 -0.09 -8.56 -4.56
N PRO A 52 0.29 -9.81 -4.91
CA PRO A 52 -0.35 -10.99 -4.36
C PRO A 52 -0.35 -11.02 -2.82
N ALA A 53 -1.47 -11.44 -2.26
CA ALA A 53 -1.69 -11.81 -0.88
C ALA A 53 -2.13 -13.29 -0.79
N ILE A 54 -2.50 -13.74 0.41
CA ILE A 54 -2.95 -15.11 0.65
C ILE A 54 -4.28 -15.47 -0.05
N TYR A 55 -5.09 -14.47 -0.40
CA TYR A 55 -6.34 -14.55 -1.18
C TYR A 55 -6.62 -13.17 -1.79
N GLY A 56 -7.69 -13.00 -2.55
CA GLY A 56 -8.12 -11.65 -2.96
C GLY A 56 -7.31 -11.05 -4.12
N ASN A 57 -6.73 -11.91 -4.97
CA ASN A 57 -5.69 -11.52 -5.93
C ASN A 57 -6.22 -11.18 -7.32
N SER A 58 -7.54 -11.09 -7.49
CA SER A 58 -8.15 -10.70 -8.76
C SER A 58 -8.13 -9.18 -8.91
N TYR A 59 -7.95 -8.73 -10.15
CA TYR A 59 -8.03 -7.32 -10.50
C TYR A 59 -8.82 -7.20 -11.80
N GLN A 60 -9.65 -6.17 -11.90
CA GLN A 60 -10.36 -5.85 -13.13
C GLN A 60 -9.76 -4.59 -13.74
N ILE A 61 -9.22 -4.70 -14.96
CA ILE A 61 -8.71 -3.56 -15.72
C ILE A 61 -9.73 -3.23 -16.81
N VAL A 62 -10.32 -2.05 -16.74
CA VAL A 62 -11.30 -1.54 -17.71
C VAL A 62 -10.70 -0.34 -18.42
N GLN A 63 -10.83 -0.31 -19.74
CA GLN A 63 -10.43 0.82 -20.57
C GLN A 63 -11.67 1.55 -21.06
N ALA A 64 -11.64 2.87 -20.99
CA ALA A 64 -12.66 3.76 -21.53
C ALA A 64 -11.97 4.91 -22.29
N PRO A 65 -12.68 5.64 -23.17
CA PRO A 65 -12.12 6.83 -23.79
C PRO A 65 -11.56 7.80 -22.72
N GLY A 66 -10.26 8.08 -22.78
CA GLY A 66 -9.57 8.99 -21.86
C GLY A 66 -9.21 8.43 -20.48
N TYR A 67 -9.55 7.18 -20.16
CA TYR A 67 -9.32 6.60 -18.83
C TYR A 67 -8.98 5.11 -18.84
N VAL A 68 -8.19 4.68 -17.86
CA VAL A 68 -8.09 3.28 -17.43
C VAL A 68 -8.54 3.21 -15.98
N ALA A 69 -9.40 2.25 -15.66
CA ALA A 69 -9.80 1.95 -14.29
C ALA A 69 -9.24 0.59 -13.89
N ILE A 70 -8.72 0.49 -12.66
CA ILE A 70 -8.29 -0.77 -12.06
C ILE A 70 -9.03 -0.94 -10.74
N THR A 71 -9.86 -1.99 -10.65
CA THR A 71 -10.52 -2.40 -9.41
C THR A 71 -9.74 -3.56 -8.81
N TYR A 72 -9.41 -3.46 -7.52
CA TYR A 72 -8.70 -4.49 -6.78
C TYR A 72 -9.69 -5.28 -5.91
N GLU A 73 -9.62 -6.62 -5.95
CA GLU A 73 -10.51 -7.47 -5.15
C GLU A 73 -10.29 -7.24 -3.65
N MET A 74 -9.04 -7.26 -3.19
CA MET A 74 -8.76 -6.83 -1.82
C MET A 74 -9.09 -5.35 -1.60
N ILE A 75 -9.86 -5.06 -0.54
CA ILE A 75 -10.36 -3.74 -0.13
C ILE A 75 -11.44 -3.13 -1.05
N HIS A 76 -11.72 -3.67 -2.24
CA HIS A 76 -12.71 -3.11 -3.18
C HIS A 76 -12.47 -1.64 -3.55
N GLU A 77 -11.22 -1.20 -3.63
CA GLU A 77 -10.91 0.14 -4.11
C GLU A 77 -10.74 0.13 -5.64
N THR A 78 -11.22 1.20 -6.30
CA THR A 78 -11.02 1.41 -7.74
C THR A 78 -10.11 2.62 -7.95
N ARG A 79 -9.01 2.39 -8.66
CA ARG A 79 -8.11 3.45 -9.11
C ARG A 79 -8.48 3.90 -10.51
N ILE A 80 -8.71 5.20 -10.69
CA ILE A 80 -8.94 5.83 -11.99
C ILE A 80 -7.65 6.49 -12.48
N ILE A 81 -7.27 6.20 -13.72
CA ILE A 81 -6.03 6.66 -14.35
C ILE A 81 -6.43 7.49 -15.60
N PRO A 82 -6.42 8.82 -15.53
CA PRO A 82 -6.61 9.70 -16.69
C PRO A 82 -5.51 9.52 -17.73
N LEU A 83 -5.88 9.58 -19.01
CA LEU A 83 -4.99 9.45 -20.18
C LEU A 83 -4.91 10.71 -21.04
N ASP A 84 -5.50 11.83 -20.59
CA ASP A 84 -5.68 13.05 -21.37
C ASP A 84 -4.57 14.08 -21.19
N ALA A 85 -3.40 13.64 -20.71
CA ALA A 85 -2.22 14.48 -20.46
C ALA A 85 -2.46 15.68 -19.50
N ARG A 86 -3.55 15.67 -18.73
CA ARG A 86 -3.77 16.71 -17.71
C ARG A 86 -2.66 16.68 -16.66
N PRO A 87 -2.23 17.83 -16.13
CA PRO A 87 -1.20 17.87 -15.10
C PRO A 87 -1.62 17.12 -13.83
N HIS A 88 -0.64 16.76 -13.02
CA HIS A 88 -0.89 16.28 -11.67
C HIS A 88 -1.59 17.35 -10.83
N ALA A 89 -2.35 16.90 -9.83
CA ALA A 89 -2.91 17.79 -8.82
C ALA A 89 -1.79 18.51 -8.06
N GLY A 90 -2.07 19.69 -7.53
CA GLY A 90 -1.11 20.43 -6.71
C GLY A 90 -0.57 19.58 -5.56
N ALA A 91 0.70 19.76 -5.18
CA ALA A 91 1.43 18.86 -4.26
C ALA A 91 0.81 18.69 -2.85
N ASN A 92 -0.11 19.57 -2.47
CA ASN A 92 -0.87 19.52 -1.21
C ASN A 92 -2.12 18.63 -1.28
N ILE A 93 -2.58 18.28 -2.48
CA ILE A 93 -3.69 17.34 -2.68
C ILE A 93 -3.10 15.95 -2.72
N ARG A 94 -3.27 15.19 -1.64
CA ARG A 94 -2.68 13.88 -1.45
C ARG A 94 -3.72 12.82 -1.13
N SER A 95 -3.54 11.62 -1.65
CA SER A 95 -4.45 10.49 -1.43
C SER A 95 -3.66 9.22 -1.08
N TYR A 96 -4.35 8.20 -0.55
CA TYR A 96 -3.71 6.92 -0.21
C TYR A 96 -3.15 6.18 -1.44
N MET A 97 -3.85 6.28 -2.57
CA MET A 97 -3.46 5.67 -3.85
C MET A 97 -2.68 6.63 -4.77
N GLY A 98 -2.34 7.82 -4.27
CA GLY A 98 -1.69 8.88 -5.02
C GLY A 98 -2.55 9.49 -6.14
N ASP A 99 -1.91 10.33 -6.94
CA ASP A 99 -2.48 10.96 -8.13
C ASP A 99 -1.82 10.36 -9.36
N ALA A 100 -2.57 9.58 -10.14
CA ALA A 100 -2.05 8.81 -11.28
C ALA A 100 -2.26 9.54 -12.61
N ARG A 101 -1.29 9.46 -13.53
CA ARG A 101 -1.41 9.91 -14.92
C ARG A 101 -0.86 8.85 -15.85
N GLY A 102 -1.68 8.44 -16.81
CA GLY A 102 -1.32 7.41 -17.77
C GLY A 102 -1.02 7.98 -19.15
N ARG A 103 -0.18 7.29 -19.89
CA ARG A 103 0.03 7.49 -21.33
C ARG A 103 0.38 6.16 -21.99
N TRP A 104 0.15 6.07 -23.29
CA TRP A 104 0.58 4.92 -24.08
C TRP A 104 1.95 5.19 -24.70
N GLU A 105 2.87 4.24 -24.55
CA GLU A 105 4.14 4.17 -25.26
C GLU A 105 4.12 2.89 -26.11
N GLY A 106 3.67 3.00 -27.36
CA GLY A 106 3.39 1.84 -28.20
C GLY A 106 2.27 0.99 -27.61
N ASP A 107 2.57 -0.27 -27.28
CA ASP A 107 1.66 -1.25 -26.68
C ASP A 107 1.66 -1.23 -25.14
N THR A 108 2.43 -0.33 -24.54
CA THR A 108 2.65 -0.28 -23.10
C THR A 108 1.94 0.91 -22.48
N LEU A 109 1.04 0.65 -21.53
CA LEU A 109 0.49 1.70 -20.68
C LEU A 109 1.54 2.04 -19.61
N VAL A 110 1.98 3.29 -19.60
CA VAL A 110 2.89 3.84 -18.60
C VAL A 110 2.07 4.72 -17.67
N VAL A 111 2.12 4.44 -16.38
CA VAL A 111 1.40 5.18 -15.34
C VAL A 111 2.41 5.77 -14.39
N GLU A 112 2.45 7.10 -14.29
CA GLU A 112 3.18 7.80 -13.25
C GLU A 112 2.21 8.14 -12.12
N THR A 113 2.59 7.84 -10.88
CA THR A 113 1.80 8.19 -9.69
C THR A 113 2.67 8.93 -8.67
N THR A 114 2.15 10.05 -8.18
CA THR A 114 2.77 10.93 -7.17
C THR A 114 1.75 11.26 -6.07
N ASN A 115 2.03 12.28 -5.24
CA ASN A 115 1.07 12.85 -4.29
C ASN A 115 0.52 11.84 -3.28
N PHE A 116 1.37 10.95 -2.79
CA PHE A 116 0.98 9.98 -1.79
C PHE A 116 0.78 10.64 -0.43
N ARG A 117 -0.21 10.14 0.31
CA ARG A 117 -0.29 10.28 1.76
C ARG A 117 0.87 9.55 2.43
N ASN A 118 1.22 9.96 3.65
CA ASN A 118 2.36 9.38 4.36
C ASN A 118 2.01 8.02 4.97
N GLU A 119 0.73 7.82 5.29
CA GLU A 119 0.19 6.59 5.84
C GLU A 119 0.21 5.47 4.80
N GLY A 120 0.67 4.28 5.19
CA GLY A 120 0.68 3.11 4.30
C GLY A 120 1.72 3.16 3.17
N ILE A 121 2.67 4.10 3.23
CA ILE A 121 3.67 4.28 2.17
C ILE A 121 4.55 3.04 1.97
N TYR A 122 4.73 2.66 0.71
CA TYR A 122 5.40 1.41 0.37
C TYR A 122 6.84 1.37 0.84
N ARG A 123 7.17 0.33 1.61
CA ARG A 123 8.52 0.04 2.13
C ARG A 123 9.20 1.22 2.81
N GLY A 124 8.42 2.13 3.39
CA GLY A 124 8.95 3.29 4.09
C GLY A 124 9.57 4.36 3.22
N ALA A 125 9.15 4.42 1.95
CA ALA A 125 9.43 5.56 1.10
C ALA A 125 8.98 6.88 1.75
N ASN A 126 9.55 7.98 1.28
CA ASN A 126 9.16 9.32 1.65
C ASN A 126 8.05 9.77 0.70
N SER A 127 6.86 9.99 1.26
CA SER A 127 5.67 10.37 0.49
C SER A 127 5.81 11.69 -0.28
N ALA A 128 6.73 12.58 0.13
CA ALA A 128 6.96 13.84 -0.56
C ALA A 128 7.83 13.71 -1.83
N THR A 129 8.64 12.65 -1.92
CA THR A 129 9.58 12.43 -3.03
C THR A 129 9.31 11.14 -3.78
N LEU A 130 8.38 10.30 -3.30
CA LEU A 130 8.00 9.06 -3.95
C LEU A 130 7.26 9.33 -5.25
N ARG A 131 7.79 8.73 -6.31
CA ARG A 131 7.18 8.59 -7.61
C ARG A 131 7.19 7.12 -8.00
N LEU A 132 6.03 6.59 -8.37
CA LEU A 132 5.90 5.25 -8.91
C LEU A 132 5.69 5.35 -10.42
N ILE A 133 6.49 4.63 -11.18
CA ILE A 133 6.33 4.49 -12.64
C ILE A 133 5.99 3.03 -12.92
N GLU A 134 4.72 2.78 -13.20
CA GLU A 134 4.23 1.47 -13.59
C GLU A 134 4.20 1.34 -15.11
N ARG A 135 4.53 0.14 -15.60
CA ARG A 135 4.43 -0.22 -17.02
C ARG A 135 3.63 -1.50 -17.14
N PHE A 136 2.54 -1.44 -17.89
CA PHE A 136 1.69 -2.57 -18.22
C PHE A 136 1.89 -2.89 -19.69
N THR A 137 2.64 -3.94 -19.98
CA THR A 137 2.94 -4.37 -21.35
C THR A 137 2.27 -5.71 -21.62
N ARG A 138 1.42 -5.79 -22.65
CA ARG A 138 0.84 -7.06 -23.07
C ARG A 138 1.94 -7.91 -23.72
N VAL A 139 2.29 -9.04 -23.10
CA VAL A 139 3.38 -9.94 -23.57
C VAL A 139 2.85 -11.26 -24.14
N GLY A 140 1.53 -11.43 -24.17
CA GLY A 140 0.85 -12.60 -24.71
C GLY A 140 -0.66 -12.38 -24.83
N PRO A 141 -1.43 -13.39 -25.29
CA PRO A 141 -2.89 -13.31 -25.41
C PRO A 141 -3.58 -13.11 -24.05
N ASP A 142 -3.04 -13.67 -22.98
CA ASP A 142 -3.61 -13.65 -21.64
C ASP A 142 -2.63 -13.17 -20.57
N THR A 143 -1.52 -12.55 -20.98
CA THR A 143 -0.45 -12.13 -20.06
C THR A 143 -0.09 -10.68 -20.24
N VAL A 144 -0.13 -9.91 -19.15
CA VAL A 144 0.40 -8.56 -19.05
C VAL A 144 1.59 -8.57 -18.11
N LYS A 145 2.75 -8.12 -18.57
CA LYS A 145 3.89 -7.85 -17.70
C LYS A 145 3.63 -6.52 -17.00
N TRP A 146 3.47 -6.56 -15.68
CA TRP A 146 3.43 -5.38 -14.84
C TRP A 146 4.81 -5.17 -14.22
N ALA A 147 5.42 -4.03 -14.53
CA ALA A 147 6.68 -3.59 -13.93
C ALA A 147 6.45 -2.29 -13.18
N VAL A 148 7.07 -2.15 -12.00
CA VAL A 148 6.98 -0.95 -11.18
C VAL A 148 8.39 -0.48 -10.88
N THR A 149 8.71 0.73 -11.30
CA THR A 149 9.89 1.46 -10.87
C THR A 149 9.51 2.34 -9.68
N VAL A 150 10.21 2.13 -8.58
CA VAL A 150 10.12 2.95 -7.37
C VAL A 150 11.24 3.98 -7.45
N ASP A 151 10.88 5.24 -7.61
CA ASP A 151 11.78 6.38 -7.63
C ASP A 151 11.52 7.24 -6.38
N ASP A 152 12.45 7.18 -5.43
CA ASP A 152 12.39 8.00 -4.23
C ASP A 152 13.83 8.28 -3.74
N PRO A 153 14.43 9.40 -4.17
CA PRO A 153 15.81 9.74 -3.85
C PRO A 153 16.03 10.05 -2.37
N ALA A 154 14.97 10.33 -1.59
CA ALA A 154 15.08 10.55 -0.15
C ALA A 154 15.09 9.23 0.65
N THR A 155 14.87 8.09 -0.01
CA THR A 155 14.86 6.76 0.63
C THR A 155 15.92 5.83 0.08
N TRP A 156 16.06 5.72 -1.24
CA TRP A 156 17.04 4.83 -1.89
C TRP A 156 18.09 5.60 -2.68
N THR A 157 19.31 5.06 -2.74
CA THR A 157 20.42 5.69 -3.47
C THR A 157 20.24 5.73 -4.99
N LYS A 158 19.29 4.96 -5.53
CA LYS A 158 18.86 5.00 -6.93
C LYS A 158 17.46 4.38 -7.09
N PRO A 159 16.75 4.68 -8.18
CA PRO A 159 15.50 3.99 -8.50
C PRO A 159 15.71 2.49 -8.66
N TRP A 160 14.67 1.72 -8.39
CA TRP A 160 14.70 0.26 -8.55
C TRP A 160 13.38 -0.27 -9.07
N THR A 161 13.45 -1.39 -9.78
CA THR A 161 12.30 -1.95 -10.49
C THR A 161 12.07 -3.40 -10.08
N PHE A 162 10.81 -3.76 -9.88
CA PHE A 162 10.36 -5.15 -9.85
C PHE A 162 9.31 -5.37 -10.94
N SER A 163 9.08 -6.63 -11.30
CA SER A 163 8.04 -6.98 -12.26
C SER A 163 7.45 -8.35 -11.97
N MET A 164 6.18 -8.53 -12.32
CA MET A 164 5.50 -9.82 -12.29
C MET A 164 4.52 -9.94 -13.46
N PRO A 165 4.23 -11.17 -13.92
CA PRO A 165 3.16 -11.40 -14.86
C PRO A 165 1.81 -11.26 -14.16
N LEU A 166 0.87 -10.62 -14.84
CA LEU A 166 -0.55 -10.67 -14.56
C LEU A 166 -1.18 -11.59 -15.61
N THR A 167 -1.84 -12.65 -15.15
CA THR A 167 -2.51 -13.62 -16.02
C THR A 167 -4.00 -13.33 -16.01
N ARG A 168 -4.61 -13.31 -17.18
CA ARG A 168 -6.06 -13.21 -17.32
C ARG A 168 -6.69 -14.53 -16.86
N GLU A 169 -7.59 -14.43 -15.89
CA GLU A 169 -8.49 -15.53 -15.52
C GLU A 169 -9.90 -15.13 -15.96
N GLY A 170 -10.47 -15.90 -16.89
CA GLY A 170 -11.76 -15.59 -17.50
C GLY A 170 -12.96 -16.08 -16.68
N THR A 171 -12.73 -17.00 -15.74
CA THR A 171 -13.79 -17.64 -14.96
C THR A 171 -13.98 -17.03 -13.58
N GLN A 172 -12.99 -16.27 -13.11
CA GLN A 172 -13.01 -15.63 -11.79
C GLN A 172 -13.17 -14.11 -11.94
N PRO A 173 -14.38 -13.57 -11.77
CA PRO A 173 -14.56 -12.13 -11.67
C PRO A 173 -13.94 -11.62 -10.37
N VAL A 174 -13.73 -10.30 -10.28
CA VAL A 174 -13.52 -9.65 -8.98
C VAL A 174 -14.78 -9.86 -8.15
N LEU A 175 -14.62 -10.54 -7.01
CA LEU A 175 -15.70 -10.84 -6.07
C LEU A 175 -15.71 -9.83 -4.93
N GLU A 176 -16.86 -9.57 -4.33
CA GLU A 176 -16.98 -8.68 -3.16
C GLU A 176 -16.02 -9.05 -2.01
N TYR A 177 -15.43 -8.03 -1.40
CA TYR A 177 -14.57 -8.13 -0.22
C TYR A 177 -15.11 -7.17 0.84
N SER A 178 -16.11 -7.67 1.56
CA SER A 178 -16.80 -7.00 2.66
C SER A 178 -15.91 -6.94 3.91
N CYS A 179 -14.78 -6.23 3.79
CA CYS A 179 -13.74 -6.16 4.82
C CYS A 179 -14.34 -5.65 6.14
N HIS A 180 -15.21 -4.64 6.08
CA HIS A 180 -15.77 -3.99 7.26
C HIS A 180 -16.75 -4.89 8.02
N GLU A 181 -17.57 -5.66 7.31
CA GLU A 181 -18.65 -6.50 7.81
C GLU A 181 -18.10 -7.66 8.68
N GLY A 182 -16.86 -8.09 8.41
CA GLY A 182 -16.16 -9.14 9.13
C GLY A 182 -14.98 -8.68 10.00
N ASN A 183 -14.72 -7.37 10.12
CA ASN A 183 -13.51 -6.87 10.80
C ASN A 183 -13.58 -6.92 12.34
N LEU A 184 -13.77 -8.11 12.90
CA LEU A 184 -13.66 -8.35 14.34
C LEU A 184 -12.21 -8.22 14.84
N GLY A 185 -11.24 -8.35 13.93
CA GLY A 185 -9.80 -8.25 14.24
C GLY A 185 -9.46 -6.95 14.94
N LEU A 186 -9.90 -5.81 14.39
CA LEU A 186 -9.61 -4.50 14.97
C LEU A 186 -10.16 -4.36 16.39
N ARG A 187 -11.44 -4.71 16.60
CA ARG A 187 -12.07 -4.71 17.93
C ARG A 187 -11.30 -5.59 18.91
N ASN A 188 -11.00 -6.83 18.51
CA ASN A 188 -10.36 -7.82 19.36
C ASN A 188 -8.93 -7.42 19.76
N ILE A 189 -8.17 -6.80 18.84
CA ILE A 189 -6.84 -6.26 19.12
C ILE A 189 -6.92 -5.18 20.20
N LEU A 190 -7.81 -4.19 20.01
CA LEU A 190 -7.95 -3.07 20.94
C LEU A 190 -8.45 -3.53 22.32
N SER A 191 -9.47 -4.39 22.36
CA SER A 191 -9.97 -4.93 23.62
C SER A 191 -8.94 -5.82 24.32
N GLY A 192 -8.15 -6.58 23.55
CA GLY A 192 -7.06 -7.39 24.08
C GLY A 192 -5.99 -6.53 24.73
N ALA A 193 -5.61 -5.41 24.09
CA ALA A 193 -4.64 -4.47 24.66
C ALA A 193 -5.10 -3.90 26.01
N ARG A 194 -6.36 -3.43 26.11
CA ARG A 194 -6.91 -2.92 27.39
C ARG A 194 -6.96 -3.99 28.48
N ALA A 195 -7.22 -5.25 28.11
CA ALA A 195 -7.21 -6.35 29.05
C ALA A 195 -5.81 -6.65 29.61
N GLU A 196 -4.77 -6.56 28.77
CA GLU A 196 -3.38 -6.74 29.21
C GLU A 196 -2.88 -5.59 30.09
N GLU A 197 -3.26 -4.35 29.78
CA GLU A 197 -2.96 -3.19 30.63
C GLU A 197 -3.57 -3.33 32.01
N LYS A 198 -4.85 -3.68 32.10
CA LYS A 198 -5.53 -3.90 33.38
C LYS A 198 -4.83 -4.97 34.22
N LYS A 199 -4.40 -6.07 33.60
CA LYS A 199 -3.62 -7.11 34.30
C LYS A 199 -2.29 -6.55 34.82
N ALA A 200 -1.57 -5.77 34.01
CA ALA A 200 -0.31 -5.17 34.42
C ALA A 200 -0.48 -4.18 35.59
N GLU A 201 -1.54 -3.36 35.58
CA GLU A 201 -1.90 -2.47 36.69
C GLU A 201 -2.21 -3.25 37.97
N GLU A 202 -3.00 -4.32 37.88
CA GLU A 202 -3.32 -5.18 39.02
C GLU A 202 -2.06 -5.86 39.60
N GLU A 203 -1.14 -6.31 38.74
CA GLU A 203 0.15 -6.89 39.17
C GLU A 203 1.05 -5.85 39.84
N ALA A 204 1.11 -4.63 39.29
CA ALA A 204 1.87 -3.53 39.88
C ALA A 204 1.30 -3.13 41.25
N ALA A 205 -0.03 -3.03 41.38
CA ALA A 205 -0.70 -2.75 42.65
C ALA A 205 -0.40 -3.83 43.70
N LYS A 206 -0.41 -5.11 43.31
CA LYS A 206 -0.05 -6.23 44.20
C LYS A 206 1.41 -6.20 44.65
N LYS A 207 2.33 -5.74 43.80
CA LYS A 207 3.76 -5.57 44.15
C LYS A 207 3.96 -4.41 45.12
N ASN A 208 3.26 -3.29 44.92
CA ASN A 208 3.39 -2.11 45.78
C ASN A 208 2.71 -2.26 47.15
N ALA A 209 1.78 -3.21 47.29
CA ALA A 209 1.13 -3.53 48.56
C ALA A 209 1.89 -4.54 49.45
N LYS A 210 3.04 -5.06 48.99
CA LYS A 210 3.94 -5.94 49.73
C LYS A 210 5.20 -5.20 50.15
#